data_AF-A0A0S7ERU4-F1
#
_entry.id   AF-A0A0S7ERU4-F1
#
_cell.length_a   1.000
_cell.length_b   1.000
_cell.length_c   1.000
_cell.angle_alpha   90.00
_cell.angle_beta   90.00
_cell.angle_gamma   90.00
#
_symmetry.space_group_name_H-M   'P 1'
#
loop_
_entity.id
_entity.type
_entity.pdbx_description
1 polymer ?
#
loop_
_entity_poly.entity_id
_entity_poly.type
_entity_poly.pdbx_seq_one_letter_code
_entity_poly.pdbx_strand_id
1 'polypeptide(L)'
;LLFWNVVYQPPLKKVKLQEAIEYEDLQRENTPKTVALNLKKSDRYAHGPVPLQSQQYTTSQDIINSVSYIQQEMANYKPNLTRVLSSSTATSAIAALSPGGVLMQPIGQQSINQMVPNDIQGELKHLYIASGELLRHFWSCFPVNTPFLEGDTHT
;
A
#
# COMPACT_ATOMS: atom_id res chain seq x y z
N LEU A 1 -13.97 -21.10 -18.86
CA LEU A 1 -12.61 -21.16 -19.44
C LEU A 1 -11.74 -22.04 -18.54
N LEU A 2 -11.77 -23.35 -18.78
CA LEU A 2 -10.90 -24.31 -18.12
C LEU A 2 -9.57 -24.29 -18.88
N PHE A 3 -8.60 -23.51 -18.41
CA PHE A 3 -7.21 -23.68 -18.85
C PHE A 3 -6.73 -25.02 -18.28
N TRP A 4 -6.79 -26.05 -19.11
CA TRP A 4 -6.12 -27.31 -18.84
C TRP A 4 -4.61 -27.02 -18.85
N ASN A 5 -4.01 -27.04 -17.67
CA ASN A 5 -2.56 -27.10 -17.50
C ASN A 5 -2.07 -28.40 -18.15
N VAL A 6 -1.65 -28.34 -19.42
CA VAL A 6 -0.83 -29.40 -20.00
C VAL A 6 0.53 -29.27 -19.33
N VAL A 7 0.74 -30.06 -18.29
CA VAL A 7 2.07 -30.31 -17.73
C VAL A 7 2.89 -30.93 -18.85
N TYR A 8 3.78 -30.14 -19.46
CA TYR A 8 4.75 -30.63 -20.42
C TYR A 8 5.73 -31.54 -19.67
N GLN A 9 5.44 -32.84 -19.67
CA GLN A 9 6.35 -33.84 -19.15
C GLN A 9 7.37 -34.16 -20.26
N PRO A 10 8.67 -33.87 -20.07
CA PRO A 10 9.67 -34.17 -21.08
C PRO A 10 9.68 -35.68 -21.36
N PRO A 11 9.90 -36.11 -22.63
CA PRO A 11 9.96 -37.53 -22.97
C PRO A 11 10.93 -38.27 -22.05
N LEU A 12 10.58 -39.47 -21.58
CA LEU A 12 11.37 -40.29 -20.64
C LEU A 12 12.86 -40.41 -21.03
N LYS A 13 13.15 -40.39 -22.34
CA LYS A 13 14.52 -40.42 -22.87
C LYS A 13 15.32 -39.16 -22.53
N LYS A 14 14.69 -37.98 -22.52
CA LYS A 14 15.32 -36.71 -22.10
C LYS A 14 15.58 -36.68 -20.59
N VAL A 15 14.66 -37.24 -19.79
CA VAL A 15 14.84 -37.35 -18.33
C VAL A 15 16.04 -38.23 -18.00
N LYS A 16 16.13 -39.42 -18.61
CA LYS A 16 17.27 -40.33 -18.39
C LYS A 16 18.61 -39.78 -18.88
N LEU A 17 18.61 -39.00 -19.95
CA LEU A 17 19.80 -38.29 -20.42
C LEU A 17 20.22 -37.20 -19.43
N GLN A 18 19.28 -36.41 -18.92
CA GLN A 18 19.55 -35.37 -17.92
C GLN A 18 20.17 -35.99 -16.65
N GLU A 19 19.56 -37.07 -16.13
CA GLU A 19 20.06 -37.82 -14.97
C GLU A 19 21.46 -38.40 -15.22
N ALA A 20 21.75 -38.87 -16.44
CA ALA A 20 23.06 -39.43 -16.80
C ALA A 20 24.15 -38.38 -17.05
N ILE A 21 23.77 -37.12 -17.29
CA ILE A 21 24.69 -35.98 -17.49
C ILE A 21 24.99 -35.26 -16.17
N GLU A 22 24.10 -35.38 -15.19
CA GLU A 22 24.24 -34.76 -13.87
C GLU A 22 25.21 -35.57 -12.99
N TYR A 23 26.45 -35.08 -12.85
CA TYR A 23 27.43 -35.64 -11.91
C TYR A 23 27.23 -35.02 -10.51
N GLU A 24 27.11 -35.86 -9.47
CA GLU A 24 27.00 -35.40 -8.07
C GLU A 24 28.17 -34.47 -7.68
N ASP A 25 29.38 -34.74 -8.19
CA ASP A 25 30.59 -33.95 -7.89
C ASP A 25 30.58 -32.54 -8.51
N LEU A 26 29.71 -32.28 -9.49
CA LEU A 26 29.48 -30.97 -10.10
C LEU A 26 28.31 -30.21 -9.44
N GLN A 27 27.66 -30.80 -8.43
CA GLN A 27 26.62 -30.11 -7.68
C GLN A 27 27.25 -28.96 -6.90
N ARG A 28 26.84 -27.72 -7.21
CA ARG A 28 27.18 -26.56 -6.39
C ARG A 28 26.74 -26.86 -4.95
N GLU A 29 27.64 -26.68 -3.98
CA GLU A 29 27.32 -26.79 -2.55
C GLU A 29 25.99 -26.08 -2.26
N ASN A 30 24.96 -26.87 -1.97
CA ASN A 30 23.59 -26.40 -1.80
C ASN A 30 23.33 -26.00 -0.34
N THR A 31 24.36 -25.47 0.34
CA THR A 31 24.15 -24.81 1.62
C THR A 31 23.87 -23.34 1.34
N PRO A 32 22.65 -22.84 1.58
CA PRO A 32 22.36 -21.43 1.42
C PRO A 32 23.24 -20.65 2.41
N LYS A 33 24.28 -20.00 1.89
CA LYS A 33 25.15 -19.12 2.67
C LYS A 33 24.29 -18.03 3.28
N THR A 34 24.02 -18.15 4.57
CA THR A 34 23.20 -17.18 5.28
C THR A 34 24.05 -15.94 5.52
N VAL A 35 23.70 -14.83 4.87
CA VAL A 35 24.39 -13.55 5.05
C VAL A 35 23.88 -12.91 6.33
N ALA A 36 24.79 -12.60 7.27
CA ALA A 36 24.44 -11.88 8.48
C ALA A 36 24.00 -10.45 8.14
N LEU A 37 22.71 -10.15 8.30
CA LEU A 37 22.14 -8.84 8.05
C LEU A 37 22.15 -8.00 9.33
N ASN A 38 23.10 -7.07 9.43
CA ASN A 38 23.15 -6.08 10.51
C ASN A 38 22.58 -4.74 10.03
N LEU A 39 21.43 -4.34 10.58
CA LEU A 39 20.78 -3.08 10.22
C LEU A 39 21.51 -1.90 10.90
N LYS A 40 22.10 -1.00 10.10
CA LYS A 40 22.81 0.18 10.64
C LYS A 40 21.89 1.28 11.18
N LYS A 41 20.67 1.40 10.65
CA LYS A 41 19.71 2.48 10.95
C LYS A 41 18.32 1.90 11.20
N SER A 42 18.19 1.14 12.28
CA SER A 42 16.94 0.48 12.67
C SER A 42 15.82 1.47 13.01
N ASP A 43 16.18 2.68 13.48
CA ASP A 43 15.27 3.80 13.76
C ASP A 43 14.37 4.16 12.57
N ARG A 44 14.89 4.11 11.34
CA ARG A 44 14.12 4.42 10.13
C ARG A 44 12.98 3.43 9.87
N TYR A 45 13.10 2.22 10.40
CA TYR A 45 12.06 1.20 10.28
C TYR A 45 11.00 1.31 11.39
N ALA A 46 11.26 2.06 12.46
CA ALA A 46 10.27 2.28 13.52
C ALA A 46 9.09 3.14 13.05
N HIS A 47 9.35 4.13 12.18
CA HIS A 47 8.33 5.05 11.67
C HIS A 47 7.78 4.66 10.29
N GLY A 48 8.53 3.87 9.52
CA GLY A 48 8.13 3.42 8.19
C GLY A 48 8.06 4.55 7.15
N PRO A 49 7.51 4.28 5.96
CA PRO A 49 7.38 5.27 4.89
C PRO A 49 6.19 6.21 5.16
N VAL A 50 6.31 7.04 6.20
CA VAL A 50 5.36 8.10 6.49
C VAL A 50 5.92 9.42 5.95
N PRO A 51 5.16 10.19 5.14
CA PRO A 51 5.58 11.52 4.73
C PRO A 51 5.99 12.34 5.96
N LEU A 52 7.11 13.07 5.85
CA LEU A 52 7.55 13.95 6.94
C LEU A 52 6.46 14.97 7.22
N GLN A 53 5.74 14.78 8.31
CA GLN A 53 4.80 15.77 8.83
C GLN A 53 5.63 16.90 9.42
N SER A 54 5.17 18.14 9.23
CA SER A 54 5.78 19.30 9.88
C SER A 54 5.66 19.11 11.39
N GLN A 55 6.76 18.68 12.02
CA GLN A 55 6.84 18.69 13.47
C GLN A 55 7.06 20.14 13.90
N GLN A 56 6.05 20.72 14.54
CA GLN A 56 6.26 21.96 15.29
C GLN A 56 7.24 21.63 16.42
N TYR A 57 8.43 22.23 16.37
CA TYR A 57 9.35 22.20 17.49
C TYR A 57 8.72 23.02 18.61
N THR A 58 8.28 22.32 19.66
CA THR A 58 7.92 22.98 20.92
C THR A 58 9.23 23.40 21.60
N THR A 59 9.31 24.61 22.13
CA THR A 59 10.53 25.03 22.84
C THR A 59 10.61 24.30 24.18
N SER A 60 11.81 24.13 24.74
CA SER A 60 11.96 23.53 26.08
C SER A 60 11.15 24.29 27.14
N GLN A 61 10.99 25.60 26.96
CA GLN A 61 10.19 26.44 27.86
C GLN A 61 8.69 26.12 27.74
N ASP A 62 8.18 25.90 26.53
CA ASP A 62 6.78 25.51 26.32
C ASP A 62 6.46 24.17 26.98
N ILE A 63 7.41 23.23 26.97
CA ILE A 63 7.27 21.94 27.67
C ILE A 63 7.17 22.17 29.17
N ILE A 64 8.11 22.91 29.76
CA ILE A 64 8.14 23.19 31.21
C ILE A 64 6.86 23.89 31.64
N ASN A 65 6.43 24.90 30.88
CA ASN A 65 5.20 25.64 31.13
C ASN A 65 3.97 24.74 31.01
N SER A 66 3.88 23.89 29.97
CA SER A 66 2.74 22.99 29.79
C SER A 66 2.63 21.99 30.93
N VAL A 67 3.76 21.43 31.38
CA VAL A 67 3.81 20.50 32.51
C VAL A 67 3.35 21.17 33.80
N SER A 68 3.82 22.39 34.08
CA SER A 68 3.39 23.13 35.29
C SER A 68 1.91 23.49 35.24
N TYR A 69 1.40 23.94 34.09
CA TYR A 69 -0.02 24.22 33.89
C TYR A 69 -0.88 22.98 34.10
N ILE A 70 -0.52 21.84 33.51
CA ILE A 70 -1.28 20.59 33.66
C ILE A 70 -1.28 20.15 35.13
N GLN A 71 -0.13 20.16 35.81
CA GLN A 71 -0.04 19.76 37.21
C GLN A 71 -0.93 20.64 38.10
N GLN A 72 -0.91 21.96 37.88
CA GLN A 72 -1.75 22.90 38.61
C GLN A 72 -3.23 22.70 38.31
N GLU A 73 -3.61 22.58 37.02
CA GLU A 73 -4.99 22.39 36.61
C GLU A 73 -5.58 21.11 37.20
N MET A 74 -4.81 20.01 37.18
CA MET A 74 -5.22 18.73 37.76
C MET A 74 -5.33 18.79 39.29
N ALA A 75 -4.36 19.41 39.97
CA ALA A 75 -4.39 19.54 41.44
C ALA A 75 -5.56 20.41 41.92
N ASN A 76 -5.97 21.40 41.13
CA ASN A 76 -7.03 22.33 41.47
C ASN A 76 -8.37 22.03 40.77
N TYR A 77 -8.49 20.88 40.11
CA TYR A 77 -9.68 20.52 39.35
C TYR A 77 -10.92 20.44 40.25
N LYS A 78 -11.96 21.18 39.88
CA LYS A 78 -13.29 21.12 40.50
C LYS A 78 -14.32 20.74 39.43
N PRO A 79 -14.97 19.57 39.53
CA PRO A 79 -15.93 19.15 38.53
C PRO A 79 -17.13 20.11 38.53
N ASN A 80 -17.54 20.54 37.32
CA ASN A 80 -18.75 21.33 37.14
C ASN A 80 -19.62 20.68 36.06
N LEU A 81 -20.62 19.92 36.51
CA LEU A 81 -21.54 19.18 35.65
C LEU A 81 -22.33 20.09 34.68
N THR A 82 -22.57 21.35 35.06
CA THR A 82 -23.33 22.31 34.23
C THR A 82 -22.50 22.89 33.07
N ARG A 83 -21.17 22.73 33.09
CA ARG A 83 -20.26 23.27 32.06
C ARG A 83 -19.78 22.21 31.06
N VAL A 84 -20.11 20.93 31.28
CA VAL A 84 -19.59 19.82 30.47
C VAL A 84 -20.04 19.93 29.01
N LEU A 85 -21.32 20.25 28.79
CA LEU A 85 -21.89 20.40 27.45
C LEU A 85 -22.93 21.53 27.47
N SER A 86 -22.72 22.53 26.62
CA SER A 86 -23.75 23.53 26.35
C SER A 86 -24.77 22.98 25.35
N SER A 87 -26.03 23.40 25.47
CA SER A 87 -27.09 23.01 24.53
C SER A 87 -26.76 23.42 23.08
N SER A 88 -26.07 24.55 22.90
CA SER A 88 -25.62 25.00 21.58
C SER A 88 -24.58 24.06 20.97
N THR A 89 -23.57 23.64 21.74
CA THR A 89 -22.54 22.71 21.25
C THR A 89 -23.15 21.35 20.92
N ALA A 90 -24.08 20.85 21.74
CA ALA A 90 -24.79 19.61 21.48
C ALA A 90 -25.62 19.68 20.19
N THR A 91 -26.36 20.77 19.99
CA THR A 91 -27.17 20.97 18.78
C THR A 91 -26.30 21.08 17.53
N SER A 92 -25.20 21.83 17.59
CA SER A 92 -24.25 21.94 16.47
C SER A 92 -23.59 20.60 16.14
N ALA A 93 -23.25 19.79 17.13
CA ALA A 93 -22.71 18.45 16.91
C ALA A 93 -23.73 17.52 16.24
N ILE A 94 -25.00 17.55 16.67
CA ILE A 94 -26.09 16.81 16.03
C ILE A 94 -26.27 17.27 14.57
N ALA A 95 -26.26 18.58 14.32
CA ALA A 95 -26.37 19.12 12.97
C ALA A 95 -25.19 18.69 12.07
N ALA A 96 -23.97 18.66 12.60
CA ALA A 96 -22.79 18.21 11.88
C ALA A 96 -22.83 16.72 11.50
N LEU A 97 -23.49 15.89 12.31
CA LEU A 97 -23.64 14.44 12.11
C LEU A 97 -24.93 14.04 11.39
N SER A 98 -25.90 14.95 11.28
CA SER A 98 -27.16 14.71 10.58
C SER A 98 -26.94 14.57 9.07
N PRO A 99 -27.90 13.99 8.32
CA PRO A 99 -27.83 13.95 6.86
C PRO A 99 -27.60 15.33 6.23
N GLY A 100 -26.50 15.48 5.49
CA GLY A 100 -26.06 16.75 4.90
C GLY A 100 -25.18 17.62 5.81
N GLY A 101 -24.87 17.15 7.02
CA GLY A 101 -23.95 17.80 7.95
C GLY A 101 -22.47 17.66 7.53
N VAL A 102 -21.64 18.59 8.00
CA VAL A 102 -20.21 18.70 7.61
C VAL A 102 -19.37 17.43 7.87
N LEU A 103 -19.74 16.63 8.86
CA LEU A 103 -19.05 15.37 9.19
C LEU A 103 -19.69 14.16 8.51
N MET A 104 -20.98 14.24 8.17
CA MET A 104 -21.66 13.17 7.44
C MET A 104 -21.35 13.27 5.95
N GLN A 105 -20.12 12.95 5.58
CA GLN A 105 -19.78 12.77 4.17
C GLN A 105 -20.65 11.64 3.61
N PRO A 106 -21.29 11.82 2.44
CA PRO A 106 -22.09 10.78 1.79
C PRO A 106 -21.16 9.67 1.32
N ILE A 107 -20.82 8.75 2.22
CA ILE A 107 -20.09 7.52 1.91
C ILE A 107 -21.13 6.54 1.39
N GLY A 108 -21.25 6.42 0.07
CA GLY A 108 -21.82 5.23 -0.55
C GLY A 108 -23.20 5.33 -1.23
N GLN A 109 -23.79 6.52 -1.41
CA GLN A 109 -25.00 6.64 -2.25
C GLN A 109 -24.66 6.97 -3.70
N GLN A 110 -23.92 6.09 -4.34
CA GLN A 110 -23.92 5.97 -5.79
C GLN A 110 -24.26 4.51 -6.06
N SER A 111 -25.48 4.23 -6.52
CA SER A 111 -25.81 2.94 -7.11
C SER A 111 -25.07 2.83 -8.45
N ILE A 112 -23.74 2.66 -8.40
CA ILE A 112 -22.84 2.65 -9.56
C ILE A 112 -23.33 1.64 -10.62
N ASN A 113 -23.91 0.53 -10.18
CA ASN A 113 -24.48 -0.52 -11.04
C ASN A 113 -25.68 -0.04 -11.90
N GLN A 114 -26.26 1.12 -11.63
CA GLN A 114 -27.36 1.70 -12.42
C GLN A 114 -26.93 2.90 -13.29
N MET A 115 -25.69 3.39 -13.16
CA MET A 115 -25.24 4.57 -13.91
C MET A 115 -24.67 4.24 -15.30
N VAL A 116 -24.30 2.98 -15.57
CA VAL A 116 -23.68 2.57 -16.84
C VAL A 116 -24.47 1.42 -17.48
N PRO A 117 -25.07 1.62 -18.66
CA PRO A 117 -25.69 0.56 -19.45
C PRO A 117 -24.77 -0.66 -19.64
N ASN A 118 -25.33 -1.87 -19.60
CA ASN A 118 -24.56 -3.13 -19.66
C ASN A 118 -23.68 -3.24 -20.92
N ASP A 119 -24.13 -2.67 -22.04
CA ASP A 119 -23.38 -2.71 -23.31
C ASP A 119 -22.06 -1.92 -23.20
N ILE A 120 -22.10 -0.76 -22.55
CA ILE A 120 -20.92 0.08 -22.29
C ILE A 120 -19.96 -0.64 -21.33
N GLN A 121 -20.49 -1.39 -20.34
CA GLN A 121 -19.65 -2.19 -19.45
C GLN A 121 -18.90 -3.30 -20.21
N GLY A 122 -19.57 -3.93 -21.17
CA GLY A 122 -18.99 -4.96 -22.04
C GLY A 122 -17.84 -4.41 -22.89
N GLU A 123 -18.06 -3.25 -23.53
CA GLU A 123 -17.02 -2.58 -24.31
C GLU A 123 -15.84 -2.14 -23.45
N LEU A 124 -16.11 -1.55 -22.27
CA LEU A 124 -15.06 -1.13 -21.33
C LEU A 124 -14.20 -2.31 -20.87
N LYS A 125 -14.82 -3.47 -20.62
CA LYS A 125 -14.11 -4.69 -20.25
C LYS A 125 -13.17 -5.14 -21.37
N HIS A 126 -13.64 -5.18 -22.62
CA HIS A 126 -12.80 -5.54 -23.74
C HIS A 126 -11.64 -4.57 -23.93
N LEU A 127 -11.90 -3.27 -23.84
CA LEU A 127 -10.88 -2.22 -23.93
C LEU A 127 -9.83 -2.36 -22.83
N TYR A 128 -10.24 -2.56 -21.58
CA TYR A 128 -9.31 -2.72 -20.45
C TYR A 128 -8.41 -3.95 -20.61
N ILE A 129 -8.95 -5.08 -21.09
CA ILE A 129 -8.15 -6.29 -21.36
C ILE A 129 -7.14 -6.01 -22.48
N ALA A 130 -7.57 -5.38 -23.58
CA ALA A 130 -6.69 -5.07 -24.70
C ALA A 130 -5.56 -4.11 -24.29
N SER A 131 -5.90 -3.02 -23.60
CA SER A 131 -4.92 -2.07 -23.07
C SER A 131 -4.01 -2.70 -22.02
N GLY A 132 -4.53 -3.60 -21.19
CA GLY A 132 -3.77 -4.34 -20.19
C GLY A 132 -2.71 -5.24 -20.80
N GLU A 133 -3.01 -5.96 -21.88
CA GLU A 133 -2.02 -6.76 -22.60
C GLU A 133 -0.95 -5.90 -23.27
N LEU A 134 -1.34 -4.75 -23.83
CA LEU A 134 -0.39 -3.80 -24.40
C LEU A 134 0.56 -3.26 -23.32
N LEU A 135 0.02 -2.81 -22.18
CA LEU A 135 0.81 -2.32 -21.06
C LEU A 135 1.69 -3.43 -20.45
N ARG A 136 1.17 -4.66 -20.34
CA ARG A 136 1.96 -5.80 -19.86
C ARG A 136 3.16 -6.04 -20.77
N HIS A 137 2.97 -6.07 -22.08
CA HIS A 137 4.07 -6.23 -23.03
C HIS A 137 5.06 -5.06 -22.95
N PHE A 138 4.55 -3.83 -22.97
CA PHE A 138 5.35 -2.62 -22.83
C PHE A 138 6.21 -2.65 -21.56
N TRP A 139 5.62 -2.84 -20.38
CA TRP A 139 6.36 -2.89 -19.12
C TRP A 139 7.22 -4.15 -18.96
N SER A 140 6.92 -5.26 -19.65
CA SER A 140 7.84 -6.42 -19.69
C SER A 140 9.14 -6.10 -20.43
N CYS A 141 9.12 -5.08 -21.30
CA CYS A 141 10.29 -4.56 -21.99
C CYS A 141 11.02 -3.46 -21.18
N PHE A 142 10.53 -3.01 -20.01
CA PHE A 142 11.14 -1.93 -19.24
C PHE A 142 11.34 -2.27 -17.76
N PRO A 143 12.52 -1.95 -17.17
CA PRO A 143 13.72 -1.46 -17.84
C PRO A 143 14.39 -2.55 -18.69
N VAL A 144 14.87 -2.20 -19.88
CA VAL A 144 15.63 -3.11 -20.75
C VAL A 144 16.94 -3.51 -20.04
N ASN A 145 16.99 -4.68 -19.42
CA ASN A 145 18.25 -5.21 -18.86
C ASN A 145 19.21 -5.76 -19.95
N THR A 146 18.90 -5.55 -21.23
CA THR A 146 19.73 -5.94 -22.36
C THR A 146 20.32 -4.69 -23.02
N PRO A 147 21.65 -4.52 -23.09
CA PRO A 147 22.32 -3.33 -23.65
C PRO A 147 22.11 -3.12 -25.16
N PHE A 148 21.28 -3.94 -25.81
CA PHE A 148 21.03 -3.92 -27.25
C PHE A 148 19.91 -2.94 -27.66
N LEU A 149 18.99 -2.58 -26.77
CA LEU A 149 17.82 -1.74 -27.09
C LEU A 149 17.99 -0.25 -26.74
N GLU A 150 19.17 0.15 -26.27
CA GLU A 150 19.48 1.54 -25.92
C GLU A 150 19.67 2.44 -27.16
N GLY A 151 19.89 1.83 -28.35
CA GLY A 151 20.13 2.54 -29.61
C GLY A 151 18.91 3.05 -30.37
N ASP A 152 17.72 2.46 -30.16
CA ASP A 152 16.53 2.78 -30.98
C ASP A 152 15.61 3.84 -30.34
N THR A 153 15.95 4.36 -29.16
CA THR A 153 15.16 5.42 -28.49
C THR A 153 15.70 6.84 -28.72
N HIS A 154 16.75 6.99 -29.52
CA HIS A 154 17.30 8.28 -29.96
C HIS A 154 17.56 8.30 -31.47
N THR A 155 16.49 8.26 -32.27
CA THR A 155 16.44 8.88 -33.62
C THR A 155 15.04 9.39 -33.90
#